data_AF-A0A519TXP0-F1
#
_entry.id   AF-A0A519TXP0-F1
#
_cell.length_a   1.000
_cell.length_b   1.000
_cell.length_c   1.000
_cell.angle_alpha   90.00
_cell.angle_beta   90.00
_cell.angle_gamma   90.00
#
_symmetry.space_group_name_H-M   'P 1'
#
loop_
_entity.id
_entity.type
_entity.pdbx_description
1 polymer ?
#
loop_
_entity_poly.entity_id
_entity_poly.type
_entity_poly.pdbx_seq_one_letter_code
_entity_poly.pdbx_strand_id
1 'polypeptide(L)'
;MPLINTKQPKKINQTLGLFSLVIAWVLMNVTNSIYLGIVDGLAVDSGVIMFWSGLFMMIAWAVFIVVPLSKLNHSRKMFEPYVFPFVTGLYGIVVYAILVGSIISISIDIFIALAFLAGVIFGLSYSICIRADKLLMFLHKRPYRKALFLLSPMTILFLFLWLLPTVAPSIAFRFMPDEIRAEIVSETIPKYKVGDGFEHLRNSLPRYFDNINTSGNTARTMEQFAFVLQVQCGKIIRLEWARNHKIDLTIDGKLHDKPCP
;
A
#
# COMPACT_ATOMS: atom_id res chain seq x y z
N MET A 1 -32.37 36.51 -13.23
CA MET A 1 -32.09 35.11 -12.82
C MET A 1 -31.07 34.52 -13.78
N PRO A 2 -29.83 34.21 -13.36
CA PRO A 2 -28.90 33.53 -14.25
C PRO A 2 -29.33 32.07 -14.40
N LEU A 3 -29.44 31.60 -15.65
CA LEU A 3 -29.69 30.21 -15.99
C LEU A 3 -28.59 29.32 -15.42
N ILE A 4 -28.91 28.59 -14.35
CA ILE A 4 -28.06 27.49 -13.86
C ILE A 4 -28.08 26.41 -14.93
N ASN A 5 -26.97 26.31 -15.65
CA ASN A 5 -26.79 25.42 -16.79
C ASN A 5 -26.83 23.95 -16.31
N THR A 6 -27.85 23.20 -16.69
CA THR A 6 -28.15 21.83 -16.19
C THR A 6 -27.04 20.80 -16.42
N LYS A 7 -26.05 21.10 -17.26
CA LYS A 7 -24.84 20.29 -17.49
C LYS A 7 -23.75 20.45 -16.41
N GLN A 8 -23.76 21.54 -15.65
CA GLN A 8 -22.75 21.83 -14.62
C GLN A 8 -22.79 20.93 -13.38
N PRO A 9 -23.95 20.60 -12.78
CA PRO A 9 -23.98 19.73 -11.59
C PRO A 9 -23.48 18.31 -11.90
N LYS A 10 -23.72 17.81 -13.13
CA LYS A 10 -23.26 16.48 -13.56
C LYS A 10 -21.72 16.37 -13.58
N LYS A 11 -21.01 17.39 -14.08
CA LYS A 11 -19.53 17.39 -14.13
C LYS A 11 -18.89 17.47 -12.75
N ILE A 12 -19.52 18.15 -11.79
CA ILE A 12 -19.01 18.27 -10.42
C ILE A 12 -19.14 16.93 -9.68
N ASN A 13 -20.30 16.28 -9.79
CA ASN A 13 -20.53 14.97 -9.17
C ASN A 13 -19.57 13.89 -9.70
N GLN A 14 -19.23 13.93 -11.00
CA GLN A 14 -18.20 13.06 -11.57
C GLN A 14 -16.80 13.34 -10.99
N THR A 15 -16.46 14.62 -10.78
CA THR A 15 -15.17 15.00 -10.17
C THR A 15 -15.08 14.52 -8.73
N LEU A 16 -16.17 14.66 -7.96
CA LEU A 16 -16.26 14.16 -6.59
C LEU A 16 -16.21 12.63 -6.55
N GLY A 17 -16.89 11.96 -7.47
CA GLY A 17 -16.83 10.50 -7.58
C GLY A 17 -15.41 10.01 -7.88
N LEU A 18 -14.69 10.67 -8.79
CA LEU A 18 -13.29 10.31 -9.06
C LEU A 18 -12.39 10.59 -7.84
N PHE A 19 -12.57 11.71 -7.16
CA PHE A 19 -11.82 12.00 -5.93
C PHE A 19 -12.06 10.95 -4.83
N SER A 20 -13.32 10.60 -4.57
CA SER A 20 -13.71 9.54 -3.64
C SER A 20 -13.14 8.18 -4.01
N LEU A 21 -13.04 7.88 -5.31
CA LEU A 21 -12.41 6.67 -5.80
C LEU A 21 -10.90 6.65 -5.50
N VAL A 22 -10.21 7.76 -5.74
CA VAL A 22 -8.77 7.87 -5.43
C VAL A 22 -8.54 7.73 -3.93
N ILE A 23 -9.38 8.32 -3.07
CA ILE A 23 -9.34 8.08 -1.61
C ILE A 23 -9.50 6.59 -1.29
N ALA A 24 -10.53 5.94 -1.84
CA ALA A 24 -10.80 4.54 -1.61
C ALA A 24 -9.61 3.66 -2.04
N TRP A 25 -9.04 3.92 -3.21
CA TRP A 25 -7.87 3.21 -3.71
C TRP A 25 -6.64 3.39 -2.82
N VAL A 26 -6.33 4.63 -2.40
CA VAL A 26 -5.19 4.89 -1.51
C VAL A 26 -5.36 4.19 -0.17
N LEU A 27 -6.51 4.35 0.48
CA LEU A 27 -6.76 3.75 1.78
C LEU A 27 -6.81 2.21 1.72
N MET A 28 -7.34 1.65 0.63
CA MET A 28 -7.33 0.20 0.41
C MET A 28 -5.90 -0.32 0.32
N ASN A 29 -5.02 0.34 -0.44
CA ASN A 29 -3.62 -0.09 -0.58
C ASN A 29 -2.87 -0.01 0.76
N VAL A 30 -3.02 1.10 1.49
CA VAL A 30 -2.42 1.25 2.84
C VAL A 30 -2.94 0.16 3.77
N THR A 31 -4.25 -0.10 3.79
CA THR A 31 -4.85 -1.14 4.64
C THR A 31 -4.35 -2.52 4.25
N ASN A 32 -4.26 -2.82 2.96
CA ASN A 32 -3.76 -4.11 2.47
C ASN A 32 -2.29 -4.33 2.86
N SER A 33 -1.43 -3.32 2.71
CA SER A 33 -0.03 -3.37 3.15
C SER A 33 0.10 -3.62 4.65
N ILE A 34 -0.75 -2.97 5.46
CA ILE A 34 -0.80 -3.19 6.91
C ILE A 34 -1.24 -4.63 7.22
N TYR A 35 -2.31 -5.10 6.57
CA TYR A 35 -2.85 -6.45 6.77
C TYR A 35 -1.81 -7.53 6.45
N LEU A 36 -1.17 -7.46 5.27
CA LEU A 36 -0.12 -8.41 4.87
C LEU A 36 1.07 -8.36 5.85
N GLY A 37 1.49 -7.17 6.28
CA GLY A 37 2.56 -7.02 7.27
C GLY A 37 2.21 -7.61 8.65
N ILE A 38 0.93 -7.67 9.01
CA ILE A 38 0.44 -8.30 10.25
C ILE A 38 0.37 -9.83 10.09
N VAL A 39 -0.31 -10.31 9.05
CA VAL A 39 -0.64 -11.74 8.85
C VAL A 39 0.57 -12.52 8.34
N ASP A 40 1.11 -12.14 7.19
CA ASP A 40 2.24 -12.83 6.55
C ASP A 40 3.58 -12.34 7.07
N GLY A 41 3.57 -11.26 7.85
CA GLY A 41 4.74 -10.65 8.45
C GLY A 41 5.51 -9.69 7.56
N LEU A 42 5.24 -9.73 6.26
CA LEU A 42 5.87 -8.91 5.23
C LEU A 42 4.85 -8.61 4.11
N ALA A 43 4.79 -7.36 3.68
CA ALA A 43 3.93 -6.93 2.56
C ALA A 43 4.56 -7.21 1.19
N VAL A 44 4.78 -8.49 0.87
CA VAL A 44 5.39 -8.96 -0.39
C VAL A 44 4.50 -8.60 -1.59
N ASP A 45 5.11 -8.28 -2.74
CA ASP A 45 4.44 -8.02 -4.04
C ASP A 45 3.42 -6.86 -4.08
N SER A 46 3.43 -5.99 -3.07
CA SER A 46 2.43 -4.92 -2.95
C SER A 46 2.49 -3.88 -4.08
N GLY A 47 3.63 -3.70 -4.76
CA GLY A 47 3.75 -2.80 -5.93
C GLY A 47 2.94 -3.26 -7.15
N VAL A 48 3.02 -4.55 -7.49
CA VAL A 48 2.26 -5.16 -8.59
C VAL A 48 0.75 -5.12 -8.28
N ILE A 49 0.38 -5.45 -7.04
CA ILE A 49 -1.00 -5.40 -6.55
C ILE A 49 -1.54 -3.95 -6.63
N MET A 50 -0.74 -2.96 -6.24
CA MET A 50 -1.11 -1.55 -6.31
C MET A 50 -1.37 -1.10 -7.75
N PHE A 51 -0.52 -1.50 -8.70
CA PHE A 51 -0.72 -1.20 -10.12
C PHE A 51 -2.01 -1.83 -10.68
N TRP A 52 -2.20 -3.13 -10.51
CA TRP A 52 -3.37 -3.83 -11.05
C TRP A 52 -4.67 -3.38 -10.39
N SER A 53 -4.66 -3.18 -9.06
CA SER A 53 -5.84 -2.66 -8.36
C SER A 53 -6.20 -1.24 -8.82
N GLY A 54 -5.20 -0.41 -9.15
CA GLY A 54 -5.43 0.92 -9.73
C GLY A 54 -6.11 0.83 -11.10
N LEU A 55 -5.64 -0.06 -11.96
CA LEU A 55 -6.25 -0.31 -13.27
C LEU A 55 -7.70 -0.78 -13.14
N PHE A 56 -7.96 -1.78 -12.29
CA PHE A 56 -9.32 -2.29 -12.05
C PHE A 56 -10.25 -1.21 -11.50
N MET A 57 -9.76 -0.36 -10.57
CA MET A 57 -10.54 0.75 -10.03
C MET A 57 -10.87 1.80 -11.09
N MET A 58 -9.94 2.10 -12.01
CA MET A 58 -10.20 3.02 -13.13
C MET A 58 -11.26 2.47 -14.08
N ILE A 59 -11.22 1.17 -14.39
CA ILE A 59 -12.25 0.49 -15.19
C ILE A 59 -13.60 0.52 -14.46
N ALA A 60 -13.59 0.16 -13.16
CA ALA A 60 -14.79 0.20 -12.32
C ALA A 60 -15.41 1.60 -12.29
N TRP A 61 -14.57 2.63 -12.18
CA TRP A 61 -15.04 4.00 -12.21
C TRP A 61 -15.68 4.38 -13.54
N ALA A 62 -15.00 4.09 -14.65
CA ALA A 62 -15.47 4.44 -15.99
C ALA A 62 -16.81 3.75 -16.34
N VAL A 63 -16.95 2.47 -16.03
CA VAL A 63 -18.09 1.64 -16.44
C VAL A 63 -19.23 1.69 -15.41
N PHE A 64 -18.91 1.50 -14.14
CA PHE A 64 -19.88 1.21 -13.09
C PHE A 64 -20.20 2.40 -12.18
N ILE A 65 -19.37 3.45 -12.16
CA ILE A 65 -19.60 4.61 -11.28
C ILE A 65 -20.01 5.84 -12.10
N VAL A 66 -19.28 6.20 -13.16
CA VAL A 66 -19.56 7.40 -13.96
C VAL A 66 -20.93 7.36 -14.60
N VAL A 67 -21.31 6.23 -15.21
CA VAL A 67 -22.58 6.10 -15.90
C VAL A 67 -23.76 6.17 -14.91
N PRO A 68 -23.79 5.39 -13.81
CA PRO A 68 -24.93 5.43 -12.88
C PRO A 68 -24.99 6.72 -12.07
N LEU A 69 -23.87 7.19 -11.49
CA LEU A 69 -23.89 8.43 -10.68
C LEU A 69 -24.46 9.59 -11.48
N SER A 70 -24.07 9.75 -12.76
CA SER A 70 -24.54 10.87 -13.58
C SER A 70 -26.07 10.93 -13.80
N LYS A 71 -26.77 9.80 -13.57
CA LYS A 71 -28.22 9.64 -13.75
C LYS A 71 -28.99 9.71 -12.42
N LEU A 72 -28.31 9.63 -11.27
CA LEU A 72 -28.96 9.60 -9.96
C LEU A 72 -29.28 11.00 -9.42
N ASN A 73 -30.37 11.08 -8.65
CA ASN A 73 -30.72 12.30 -7.91
C ASN A 73 -30.03 12.30 -6.53
N HIS A 74 -29.02 13.16 -6.41
CA HIS A 74 -28.12 13.23 -5.25
C HIS A 74 -28.71 13.93 -4.02
N SER A 75 -29.90 14.54 -4.15
CA SER A 75 -30.62 15.12 -3.01
C SER A 75 -31.42 14.10 -2.19
N ARG A 76 -31.47 12.83 -2.64
CA ARG A 76 -32.21 11.77 -1.94
C ARG A 76 -31.51 11.34 -0.66
N LYS A 77 -32.30 10.94 0.34
CA LYS A 77 -31.83 10.39 1.63
C LYS A 77 -30.87 9.19 1.48
N MET A 78 -30.96 8.43 0.38
CA MET A 78 -30.03 7.31 0.13
C MET A 78 -28.55 7.73 0.08
N PHE A 79 -28.26 9.01 -0.20
CA PHE A 79 -26.90 9.57 -0.23
C PHE A 79 -26.41 10.04 1.16
N GLU A 80 -27.13 9.68 2.23
CA GLU A 80 -26.72 9.98 3.61
C GLU A 80 -25.47 9.19 4.01
N PRO A 81 -24.52 9.79 4.76
CA PRO A 81 -23.27 9.14 5.18
C PRO A 81 -23.45 7.84 5.98
N TYR A 82 -24.66 7.54 6.45
CA TYR A 82 -24.98 6.30 7.18
C TYR A 82 -25.64 5.23 6.30
N VAL A 83 -26.19 5.58 5.12
CA VAL A 83 -26.84 4.60 4.21
C VAL A 83 -25.95 4.33 3.00
N PHE A 84 -25.49 5.40 2.35
CA PHE A 84 -24.78 5.31 1.08
C PHE A 84 -23.53 4.43 1.13
N PRO A 85 -22.68 4.49 2.19
CA PRO A 85 -21.48 3.65 2.26
C PRO A 85 -21.78 2.16 2.21
N PHE A 86 -22.86 1.71 2.84
CA PHE A 86 -23.23 0.29 2.81
C PHE A 86 -23.76 -0.12 1.44
N VAL A 87 -24.55 0.74 0.80
CA VAL A 87 -25.02 0.50 -0.58
C VAL A 87 -23.84 0.38 -1.54
N THR A 88 -22.88 1.30 -1.45
CA THR A 88 -21.67 1.26 -2.30
C THR A 88 -20.71 0.14 -1.92
N GLY A 89 -20.67 -0.27 -0.65
CA GLY A 89 -19.95 -1.46 -0.18
C GLY A 89 -20.47 -2.73 -0.85
N LEU A 90 -21.78 -2.98 -0.77
CA LEU A 90 -22.42 -4.11 -1.46
C LEU A 90 -22.24 -4.02 -2.97
N TYR A 91 -22.35 -2.82 -3.53
CA TYR A 91 -22.08 -2.60 -4.95
C TYR A 91 -20.63 -2.94 -5.33
N GLY A 92 -19.66 -2.60 -4.47
CA GLY A 92 -18.25 -2.95 -4.64
C GLY A 92 -18.01 -4.46 -4.74
N ILE A 93 -18.72 -5.26 -3.93
CA ILE A 93 -18.69 -6.73 -4.01
C ILE A 93 -19.18 -7.20 -5.38
N VAL A 94 -20.30 -6.65 -5.87
CA VAL A 94 -20.86 -7.02 -7.18
C VAL A 94 -19.90 -6.66 -8.31
N VAL A 95 -19.33 -5.46 -8.28
CA VAL A 95 -18.35 -5.01 -9.28
C VAL A 95 -17.10 -5.89 -9.25
N TYR A 96 -16.61 -6.25 -8.06
CA TYR A 96 -15.50 -7.18 -7.91
C TYR A 96 -15.83 -8.57 -8.48
N ALA A 97 -17.02 -9.11 -8.18
CA ALA A 97 -17.44 -10.41 -8.72
C ALA A 97 -17.50 -10.41 -10.25
N ILE A 98 -17.91 -9.29 -10.87
CA ILE A 98 -17.95 -9.14 -12.33
C ILE A 98 -16.53 -8.97 -12.92
N LEU A 99 -15.67 -8.17 -12.29
CA LEU A 99 -14.34 -7.83 -12.84
C LEU A 99 -13.28 -8.90 -12.58
N VAL A 100 -13.32 -9.53 -11.41
CA VAL A 100 -12.26 -10.41 -10.89
C VAL A 100 -12.78 -11.82 -10.61
N GLY A 101 -14.06 -11.96 -10.25
CA GLY A 101 -14.68 -13.23 -9.88
C GLY A 101 -14.70 -14.30 -10.99
N SER A 102 -14.28 -13.96 -12.21
CA SER A 102 -14.10 -14.94 -13.30
C SER A 102 -12.69 -15.54 -13.38
N ILE A 103 -11.68 -14.98 -12.70
CA ILE A 103 -10.25 -15.28 -12.97
C ILE A 103 -9.50 -15.93 -11.80
N ILE A 104 -9.92 -15.76 -10.53
CA ILE A 104 -9.09 -16.13 -9.37
C ILE A 104 -9.88 -16.88 -8.28
N SER A 105 -9.63 -18.18 -8.13
CA SER A 105 -10.27 -19.04 -7.10
C SER A 105 -9.50 -19.13 -5.77
N ILE A 106 -8.33 -18.51 -5.63
CA ILE A 106 -7.37 -18.94 -4.58
C ILE A 106 -7.49 -18.16 -3.26
N SER A 107 -8.17 -17.01 -3.21
CA SER A 107 -8.35 -16.26 -1.93
C SER A 107 -9.58 -15.34 -1.93
N ILE A 108 -10.74 -15.89 -2.28
CA ILE A 108 -11.97 -15.14 -2.53
C ILE A 108 -12.38 -14.23 -1.35
N ASP A 109 -12.21 -14.69 -0.10
CA ASP A 109 -12.75 -14.01 1.09
C ASP A 109 -12.07 -12.66 1.39
N ILE A 110 -10.73 -12.60 1.30
CA ILE A 110 -9.96 -11.38 1.61
C ILE A 110 -10.24 -10.31 0.55
N PHE A 111 -10.29 -10.70 -0.72
CA PHE A 111 -10.57 -9.76 -1.80
C PHE A 111 -12.01 -9.26 -1.78
N ILE A 112 -12.99 -10.09 -1.40
CA ILE A 112 -14.37 -9.63 -1.17
C ILE A 112 -14.42 -8.61 -0.04
N ALA A 113 -13.73 -8.86 1.08
CA ALA A 113 -13.68 -7.94 2.21
C ALA A 113 -13.04 -6.59 1.81
N LEU A 114 -11.94 -6.62 1.05
CA LEU A 114 -11.30 -5.42 0.53
C LEU A 114 -12.19 -4.66 -0.46
N ALA A 115 -12.90 -5.37 -1.35
CA ALA A 115 -13.84 -4.75 -2.29
C ALA A 115 -15.01 -4.07 -1.56
N PHE A 116 -15.56 -4.73 -0.53
CA PHE A 116 -16.58 -4.14 0.34
C PHE A 116 -16.05 -2.89 1.05
N LEU A 117 -14.85 -2.97 1.65
CA LEU A 117 -14.23 -1.87 2.36
C LEU A 117 -13.97 -0.67 1.43
N ALA A 118 -13.43 -0.92 0.23
CA ALA A 118 -13.22 0.11 -0.78
C ALA A 118 -14.54 0.78 -1.18
N GLY A 119 -15.60 0.00 -1.36
CA GLY A 119 -16.95 0.51 -1.62
C GLY A 119 -17.50 1.37 -0.47
N VAL A 120 -17.28 0.96 0.79
CA VAL A 120 -17.67 1.74 1.98
C VAL A 120 -16.91 3.07 2.05
N ILE A 121 -15.58 3.05 1.88
CA ILE A 121 -14.75 4.26 1.89
C ILE A 121 -15.15 5.22 0.76
N PHE A 122 -15.41 4.68 -0.44
CA PHE A 122 -15.92 5.46 -1.56
C PHE A 122 -17.24 6.14 -1.20
N GLY A 123 -18.22 5.39 -0.70
CA GLY A 123 -19.54 5.96 -0.38
C GLY A 123 -19.45 6.99 0.72
N LEU A 124 -18.65 6.74 1.76
CA LEU A 124 -18.49 7.69 2.87
C LEU A 124 -17.85 8.99 2.38
N SER A 125 -16.72 8.89 1.68
CA SER A 125 -16.04 10.07 1.14
C SER A 125 -16.94 10.84 0.16
N TYR A 126 -17.68 10.14 -0.69
CA TYR A 126 -18.58 10.76 -1.66
C TYR A 126 -19.74 11.50 -0.99
N SER A 127 -20.44 10.83 -0.06
CA SER A 127 -21.55 11.41 0.70
C SER A 127 -21.15 12.64 1.50
N ILE A 128 -19.94 12.66 2.06
CA ILE A 128 -19.40 13.83 2.74
C ILE A 128 -19.12 14.94 1.73
N CYS A 129 -18.46 14.63 0.62
CA CYS A 129 -18.05 15.62 -0.38
C CYS A 129 -19.23 16.31 -1.06
N ILE A 130 -20.29 15.58 -1.42
CA ILE A 130 -21.47 16.16 -2.10
C ILE A 130 -22.29 17.08 -1.18
N ARG A 131 -22.13 16.98 0.15
CA ARG A 131 -22.81 17.82 1.15
C ARG A 131 -21.98 19.02 1.59
N ALA A 132 -20.70 19.06 1.22
CA ALA A 132 -19.81 20.14 1.58
C ALA A 132 -19.97 21.31 0.57
N ASP A 133 -20.94 22.20 0.81
CA ASP A 133 -21.21 23.35 -0.07
C ASP A 133 -19.98 24.22 -0.36
N LYS A 134 -19.12 24.41 0.66
CA LYS A 134 -17.85 25.13 0.52
C LYS A 134 -16.90 24.44 -0.46
N LEU A 135 -16.88 23.11 -0.49
CA LEU A 135 -16.03 22.30 -1.37
C LEU A 135 -16.55 22.35 -2.81
N LEU A 136 -17.88 22.31 -2.99
CA LEU A 136 -18.53 22.49 -4.29
C LEU A 136 -18.20 23.86 -4.89
N MET A 137 -18.30 24.93 -4.09
CA MET A 137 -17.91 26.28 -4.51
C MET A 137 -16.40 26.39 -4.83
N PHE A 138 -15.55 25.71 -4.05
CA PHE A 138 -14.10 25.70 -4.26
C PHE A 138 -13.72 25.03 -5.58
N LEU A 139 -14.30 23.86 -5.87
CA LEU A 139 -14.08 23.09 -7.10
C LEU A 139 -14.63 23.80 -8.34
N HIS A 140 -15.71 24.58 -8.19
CA HIS A 140 -16.33 25.28 -9.32
C HIS A 140 -15.43 26.40 -9.87
N LYS A 141 -14.68 27.09 -9.01
CA LYS A 141 -14.04 28.37 -9.38
C LYS A 141 -12.86 28.26 -10.36
N ARG A 142 -12.01 27.23 -10.29
CA ARG A 142 -10.80 27.14 -11.15
C ARG A 142 -10.36 25.70 -11.47
N PRO A 143 -9.97 25.39 -12.72
CA PRO A 143 -9.63 24.03 -13.16
C PRO A 143 -8.38 23.45 -12.50
N TYR A 144 -7.31 24.22 -12.29
CA TYR A 144 -6.08 23.73 -11.64
C TYR A 144 -6.32 23.25 -10.20
N ARG A 145 -7.28 23.87 -9.48
CA ARG A 145 -7.65 23.46 -8.12
C ARG A 145 -8.31 22.09 -8.11
N LYS A 146 -9.01 21.71 -9.18
CA LYS A 146 -9.58 20.37 -9.34
C LYS A 146 -8.50 19.32 -9.49
N ALA A 147 -7.45 19.61 -10.27
CA ALA A 147 -6.32 18.68 -10.44
C ALA A 147 -5.57 18.47 -9.11
N LEU A 148 -5.25 19.55 -8.40
CA LEU A 148 -4.63 19.46 -7.06
C LEU A 148 -5.50 18.71 -6.06
N PHE A 149 -6.81 18.98 -6.07
CA PHE A 149 -7.76 18.26 -5.23
C PHE A 149 -7.81 16.77 -5.57
N LEU A 150 -7.80 16.42 -6.87
CA LEU A 150 -7.81 15.02 -7.30
C LEU A 150 -6.53 14.26 -6.91
N LEU A 151 -5.39 14.95 -6.95
CA LEU A 151 -4.08 14.39 -6.61
C LEU A 151 -3.82 14.37 -5.10
N SER A 152 -4.60 15.10 -4.30
CA SER A 152 -4.33 15.19 -2.85
C SER A 152 -4.36 13.86 -2.11
N PRO A 153 -5.20 12.86 -2.46
CA PRO A 153 -5.12 11.57 -1.76
C PRO A 153 -3.83 10.81 -2.13
N MET A 154 -3.28 11.03 -3.33
CA MET A 154 -1.99 10.43 -3.74
C MET A 154 -0.83 10.90 -2.87
N THR A 155 -0.92 12.09 -2.26
CA THR A 155 0.13 12.53 -1.33
C THR A 155 0.20 11.65 -0.09
N ILE A 156 -0.92 11.08 0.37
CA ILE A 156 -0.91 10.13 1.50
C ILE A 156 -0.13 8.88 1.12
N LEU A 157 -0.38 8.34 -0.08
CA LEU A 157 0.35 7.17 -0.58
C LEU A 157 1.83 7.47 -0.76
N PHE A 158 2.17 8.65 -1.28
CA PHE A 158 3.55 9.11 -1.38
C PHE A 158 4.21 9.22 -0.01
N LEU A 159 3.54 9.81 0.99
CA LEU A 159 4.07 9.89 2.36
C LEU A 159 4.26 8.49 2.97
N PHE A 160 3.33 7.57 2.70
CA PHE A 160 3.43 6.19 3.17
C PHE A 160 4.60 5.44 2.53
N LEU A 161 4.76 5.51 1.21
CA LEU A 161 5.80 4.76 0.49
C LEU A 161 7.17 5.43 0.52
N TRP A 162 7.25 6.75 0.69
CA TRP A 162 8.53 7.46 0.61
C TRP A 162 8.97 8.00 1.97
N LEU A 163 8.13 8.80 2.64
CA LEU A 163 8.54 9.45 3.89
C LEU A 163 8.70 8.44 5.05
N LEU A 164 7.76 7.51 5.20
CA LEU A 164 7.78 6.53 6.29
C LEU A 164 9.05 5.65 6.29
N PRO A 165 9.47 5.01 5.17
CA PRO A 165 10.70 4.23 5.15
C PRO A 165 11.96 5.06 5.37
N THR A 166 11.97 6.34 4.95
CA THR A 166 13.12 7.23 5.21
C THR A 166 13.25 7.62 6.69
N VAL A 167 12.13 7.93 7.36
CA VAL A 167 12.16 8.42 8.75
C VAL A 167 12.22 7.27 9.76
N ALA A 168 11.56 6.15 9.48
CA ALA A 168 11.42 5.03 10.41
C ALA A 168 11.55 3.68 9.68
N PRO A 169 12.75 3.36 9.13
CA PRO A 169 12.94 2.17 8.28
C PRO A 169 12.60 0.86 8.99
N SER A 170 12.94 0.70 10.27
CA SER A 170 12.64 -0.52 11.03
C SER A 170 11.14 -0.76 11.21
N ILE A 171 10.36 0.30 11.41
CA ILE A 171 8.90 0.21 11.51
C ILE A 171 8.30 -0.05 10.12
N ALA A 172 8.76 0.70 9.11
CA ALA A 172 8.29 0.60 7.75
C ALA A 172 8.54 -0.78 7.14
N PHE A 173 9.69 -1.41 7.47
CA PHE A 173 10.20 -2.61 6.83
C PHE A 173 9.16 -3.72 6.62
N ARG A 174 8.25 -3.93 7.58
CA ARG A 174 7.23 -5.00 7.49
C ARG A 174 6.05 -4.68 6.57
N PHE A 175 5.81 -3.40 6.29
CA PHE A 175 4.63 -2.90 5.58
C PHE A 175 4.97 -2.36 4.18
N MET A 176 6.23 -2.46 3.77
CA MET A 176 6.71 -1.95 2.49
C MET A 176 6.81 -3.05 1.42
N PRO A 177 6.65 -2.70 0.13
CA PRO A 177 6.95 -3.59 -1.00
C PRO A 177 8.42 -4.00 -1.04
N ASP A 178 8.70 -5.06 -1.79
CA ASP A 178 10.02 -5.70 -1.95
C ASP A 178 11.11 -4.71 -2.36
N GLU A 179 10.81 -3.79 -3.28
CA GLU A 179 11.78 -2.82 -3.79
C GLU A 179 12.27 -1.90 -2.66
N ILE A 180 11.33 -1.37 -1.87
CA ILE A 180 11.63 -0.46 -0.75
C ILE A 180 12.29 -1.23 0.40
N ARG A 181 11.90 -2.48 0.64
CA ARG A 181 12.56 -3.34 1.64
C ARG A 181 13.99 -3.66 1.24
N ALA A 182 14.25 -3.95 -0.03
CA ALA A 182 15.60 -4.17 -0.54
C ALA A 182 16.47 -2.92 -0.35
N GLU A 183 15.92 -1.73 -0.61
CA GLU A 183 16.58 -0.46 -0.32
C GLU A 183 16.92 -0.33 1.17
N ILE A 184 15.93 -0.53 2.07
CA ILE A 184 16.15 -0.51 3.53
C ILE A 184 17.25 -1.49 3.95
N VAL A 185 17.27 -2.72 3.41
CA VAL A 185 18.34 -3.70 3.71
C VAL A 185 19.69 -3.19 3.23
N SER A 186 19.77 -2.69 2.00
CA SER A 186 21.01 -2.17 1.40
C SER A 186 21.59 -0.96 2.14
N GLU A 187 20.75 -0.20 2.84
CA GLU A 187 21.18 0.90 3.70
C GLU A 187 21.47 0.47 5.13
N THR A 188 20.80 -0.57 5.62
CA THR A 188 20.91 -1.02 7.01
C THR A 188 22.13 -1.91 7.22
N ILE A 189 22.35 -2.90 6.34
CA ILE A 189 23.44 -3.88 6.48
C ILE A 189 24.83 -3.21 6.59
N PRO A 190 25.19 -2.20 5.75
CA PRO A 190 26.49 -1.54 5.83
C PRO A 190 26.78 -0.79 7.13
N LYS A 191 25.75 -0.51 7.97
CA LYS A 191 25.91 0.21 9.24
C LYS A 191 26.49 -0.66 10.36
N TYR A 192 26.52 -1.98 10.15
CA TYR A 192 27.03 -2.95 11.11
C TYR A 192 28.42 -3.46 10.71
N LYS A 193 29.15 -3.99 11.68
CA LYS A 193 30.49 -4.57 11.49
C LYS A 193 30.66 -5.86 12.30
N VAL A 194 31.73 -6.59 11.98
CA VAL A 194 32.16 -7.76 12.75
C VAL A 194 32.41 -7.35 14.21
N GLY A 195 31.90 -8.13 15.16
CA GLY A 195 31.94 -7.88 16.60
C GLY A 195 30.68 -7.19 17.19
N ASP A 196 29.81 -6.64 16.34
CA ASP A 196 28.55 -6.04 16.80
C ASP A 196 27.56 -7.10 17.30
N GLY A 197 26.62 -6.69 18.15
CA GLY A 197 25.53 -7.54 18.61
C GLY A 197 24.52 -7.80 17.49
N PHE A 198 24.28 -9.06 17.18
CA PHE A 198 23.33 -9.48 16.14
C PHE A 198 21.91 -9.01 16.43
N GLU A 199 21.52 -8.94 17.70
CA GLU A 199 20.18 -8.52 18.11
C GLU A 199 19.85 -7.09 17.67
N HIS A 200 20.84 -6.18 17.63
CA HIS A 200 20.64 -4.83 17.10
C HIS A 200 20.36 -4.82 15.60
N LEU A 201 21.03 -5.69 14.84
CA LEU A 201 20.79 -5.87 13.41
C LEU A 201 19.41 -6.50 13.17
N ARG A 202 19.06 -7.54 13.94
CA ARG A 202 17.75 -8.21 13.87
C ARG A 202 16.60 -7.25 14.15
N ASN A 203 16.75 -6.36 15.13
CA ASN A 203 15.74 -5.37 15.48
C ASN A 203 15.59 -4.26 14.42
N SER A 204 16.64 -3.99 13.64
CA SER A 204 16.57 -3.01 12.54
C SER A 204 15.89 -3.56 11.29
N LEU A 205 15.91 -4.89 11.10
CA LEU A 205 15.26 -5.60 10.01
C LEU A 205 14.31 -6.67 10.57
N PRO A 206 13.19 -6.24 11.19
CA PRO A 206 12.30 -7.16 11.90
C PRO A 206 11.75 -8.23 10.97
N ARG A 207 11.73 -9.48 11.46
CA ARG A 207 11.36 -10.71 10.73
C ARG A 207 12.27 -11.11 9.57
N TYR A 208 13.25 -10.29 9.19
CA TYR A 208 14.13 -10.63 8.06
C TYR A 208 15.09 -11.78 8.37
N PHE A 209 15.55 -11.86 9.62
CA PHE A 209 16.50 -12.87 10.09
C PHE A 209 15.90 -13.86 11.09
N ASP A 210 14.59 -14.10 11.07
CA ASP A 210 13.96 -15.00 12.07
C ASP A 210 14.46 -16.45 12.01
N ASN A 211 15.07 -16.85 10.89
CA ASN A 211 15.71 -18.16 10.73
C ASN A 211 17.09 -18.24 11.41
N ILE A 212 17.64 -17.11 11.87
CA ILE A 212 18.92 -17.02 12.56
C ILE A 212 18.64 -16.67 14.02
N ASN A 213 18.95 -17.60 14.93
CA ASN A 213 18.85 -17.35 16.37
C ASN A 213 20.18 -16.79 16.91
N THR A 214 20.73 -17.33 17.99
CA THR A 214 22.03 -16.93 18.53
C THR A 214 23.20 -17.34 17.65
N SER A 215 23.04 -18.33 16.78
CA SER A 215 24.06 -18.75 15.80
C SER A 215 23.38 -19.11 14.48
N GLY A 216 24.00 -18.78 13.35
CA GLY A 216 23.46 -19.05 12.03
C GLY A 216 24.19 -18.28 10.95
N ASN A 217 23.79 -18.49 9.70
CA ASN A 217 24.37 -17.81 8.57
C ASN A 217 23.29 -17.53 7.52
N THR A 218 23.54 -16.53 6.68
CA THR A 218 22.73 -16.27 5.50
C THR A 218 23.57 -15.55 4.45
N ALA A 219 23.29 -15.84 3.19
CA ALA A 219 23.80 -15.11 2.05
C ALA A 219 22.60 -14.73 1.19
N ARG A 220 22.54 -13.47 0.77
CA ARG A 220 21.45 -12.95 -0.04
C ARG A 220 21.99 -12.06 -1.14
N THR A 221 21.31 -12.14 -2.27
CA THR A 221 21.57 -11.35 -3.46
C THR A 221 20.29 -10.65 -3.88
N MET A 222 20.39 -9.35 -4.12
CA MET A 222 19.34 -8.44 -4.57
C MET A 222 19.84 -7.69 -5.81
N GLU A 223 18.94 -7.04 -6.54
CA GLU A 223 19.23 -6.44 -7.86
C GLU A 223 20.48 -5.54 -7.92
N GLN A 224 20.83 -4.85 -6.83
CA GLN A 224 22.04 -4.01 -6.77
C GLN A 224 22.89 -4.23 -5.52
N PHE A 225 22.54 -5.21 -4.67
CA PHE A 225 23.15 -5.39 -3.37
C PHE A 225 23.26 -6.88 -3.04
N ALA A 226 24.40 -7.30 -2.52
CA ALA A 226 24.58 -8.64 -1.99
C ALA A 226 25.26 -8.57 -0.64
N PHE A 227 24.95 -9.52 0.25
CA PHE A 227 25.64 -9.66 1.52
C PHE A 227 25.75 -11.12 1.98
N VAL A 228 26.78 -11.38 2.78
CA VAL A 228 26.99 -12.61 3.55
C VAL A 228 27.09 -12.23 5.01
N LEU A 229 26.28 -12.88 5.84
CA LEU A 229 26.23 -12.69 7.29
C LEU A 229 26.45 -14.04 7.98
N GLN A 230 27.37 -14.08 8.93
CA GLN A 230 27.52 -15.19 9.87
C GLN A 230 27.49 -14.66 11.29
N VAL A 231 26.72 -15.37 12.13
CA VAL A 231 26.47 -15.03 13.52
C VAL A 231 26.84 -16.23 14.39
N GLN A 232 27.53 -15.95 15.48
CA GLN A 232 27.84 -16.95 16.51
C GLN A 232 27.68 -16.31 17.88
N CYS A 233 26.94 -16.97 18.77
CA CYS A 233 26.71 -16.53 20.15
C CYS A 233 26.15 -15.09 20.26
N GLY A 234 25.26 -14.70 19.35
CA GLY A 234 24.65 -13.38 19.30
C GLY A 234 25.58 -12.27 18.79
N LYS A 235 26.73 -12.63 18.24
CA LYS A 235 27.72 -11.70 17.68
C LYS A 235 27.93 -11.94 16.19
N ILE A 236 28.10 -10.85 15.44
CA ILE A 236 28.44 -10.90 14.02
C ILE A 236 29.91 -11.31 13.90
N ILE A 237 30.18 -12.45 13.27
CA ILE A 237 31.55 -12.98 13.09
C ILE A 237 32.06 -12.82 11.65
N ARG A 238 31.15 -12.73 10.67
CA ARG A 238 31.44 -12.37 9.28
C ARG A 238 30.32 -11.49 8.77
N LEU A 239 30.70 -10.37 8.16
CA LEU A 239 29.78 -9.53 7.42
C LEU A 239 30.51 -8.98 6.19
N GLU A 240 30.10 -9.46 5.03
CA GLU A 240 30.60 -8.99 3.74
C GLU A 240 29.43 -8.47 2.93
N TRP A 241 29.60 -7.36 2.23
CA TRP A 241 28.57 -6.80 1.38
C TRP A 241 29.18 -6.04 0.20
N ALA A 242 28.46 -5.97 -0.91
CA ALA A 242 28.83 -5.12 -2.04
C ALA A 242 27.59 -4.55 -2.73
N ARG A 243 27.72 -3.30 -3.18
CA ARG A 243 26.86 -2.73 -4.22
C ARG A 243 27.44 -3.22 -5.56
N ASN A 244 26.67 -3.96 -6.36
CA ASN A 244 27.06 -4.58 -7.64
C ASN A 244 27.70 -6.00 -7.61
N HIS A 245 27.26 -6.89 -6.71
CA HIS A 245 27.46 -8.36 -6.84
C HIS A 245 28.88 -8.94 -6.78
N LYS A 246 29.91 -8.16 -6.41
CA LYS A 246 31.29 -8.67 -6.30
C LYS A 246 31.62 -9.21 -4.91
N ILE A 247 30.83 -10.17 -4.40
CA ILE A 247 31.17 -10.88 -3.16
C ILE A 247 31.05 -12.39 -3.34
N ASP A 248 31.89 -13.12 -2.62
CA ASP A 248 31.81 -14.57 -2.55
C ASP A 248 30.68 -14.96 -1.60
N LEU A 249 29.62 -15.54 -2.16
CA LEU A 249 28.44 -15.98 -1.42
C LEU A 249 28.64 -17.34 -0.72
N THR A 250 29.83 -17.95 -0.83
CA THR A 250 30.10 -19.21 -0.14
C THR A 250 30.17 -19.02 1.38
N ILE A 251 29.44 -19.90 2.06
CA ILE A 251 29.37 -19.97 3.52
C ILE A 251 30.22 -21.16 3.94
N ASP A 252 31.38 -20.89 4.54
CA ASP A 252 32.24 -21.95 5.09
C ASP A 252 31.57 -22.63 6.29
N GLY A 253 31.26 -23.92 6.14
CA GLY A 253 30.48 -24.70 7.11
C GLY A 253 31.18 -25.03 8.44
N LYS A 254 32.39 -24.52 8.71
CA LYS A 254 33.21 -24.91 9.88
C LYS A 254 33.03 -24.05 11.14
N LEU A 255 32.20 -23.02 11.11
CA LEU A 255 32.02 -22.10 12.25
C LEU A 255 31.00 -22.57 13.29
N HIS A 256 30.18 -23.57 12.98
CA HIS A 256 29.18 -24.11 13.91
C HIS A 256 29.75 -25.08 14.98
N ASP A 257 31.02 -25.46 14.88
CA ASP A 257 31.61 -26.50 15.74
C ASP A 257 32.18 -26.00 17.07
N LYS A 258 32.24 -24.68 17.30
CA LYS A 258 32.73 -24.13 18.58
C LYS A 258 31.56 -23.72 19.49
N PRO A 259 31.43 -24.34 20.68
CA PRO A 259 30.42 -23.95 21.64
C PRO A 259 30.65 -22.51 22.11
N CYS A 260 29.54 -21.81 22.41
CA CYS A 260 29.59 -20.48 23.00
C CYS A 260 30.24 -20.52 24.39
N PRO A 261 31.17 -19.60 24.71
CA PRO A 261 31.68 -19.44 26.06
C PRO A 261 30.59 -18.96 27.03
#